data_AF-A0A3S0Y2Z1-F1
#
_entry.id   AF-A0A3S0Y2Z1-F1
#
_cell.length_a   1.000
_cell.length_b   1.000
_cell.length_c   1.000
_cell.angle_alpha   90.00
_cell.angle_beta   90.00
_cell.angle_gamma   90.00
#
_symmetry.space_group_name_H-M   'P 1'
#
loop_
_entity.id
_entity.type
_entity.pdbx_description
1 polymer ?
#
loop_
_entity_poly.entity_id
_entity_poly.type
_entity_poly.pdbx_seq_one_letter_code
_entity_poly.pdbx_strand_id
1 'polypeptide(L)' 'MGLDDKIKNAAQDVSGKAKETAGKHGDDEKLQREGEGDQKKASLKNAGENVKDAFK' A
#
# COMPACT_ATOMS: atom_id res chain seq x y z
N MET A 1 17.63 9.83 -18.57
CA MET A 1 16.85 8.70 -18.01
C MET A 1 17.24 7.44 -18.78
N GLY A 2 18.16 6.64 -18.21
CA GLY A 2 18.82 5.54 -18.90
C GLY A 2 17.93 4.31 -19.11
N LEU A 3 18.36 3.41 -19.98
CA LEU A 3 17.68 2.13 -20.22
C LEU A 3 17.55 1.31 -18.93
N ASP A 4 18.58 1.38 -18.08
CA ASP A 4 18.63 0.77 -16.75
C ASP A 4 17.53 1.27 -15.81
N ASP A 5 17.18 2.55 -15.90
CA ASP A 5 16.09 3.16 -15.13
C ASP A 5 14.74 2.59 -15.56
N LYS A 6 14.52 2.44 -16.88
CA LYS A 6 13.29 1.84 -17.42
C LYS A 6 13.18 0.36 -17.06
N ILE A 7 14.28 -0.38 -17.12
CA ILE A 7 14.31 -1.81 -16.76
C ILE A 7 14.09 -1.99 -15.26
N LYS A 8 14.72 -1.18 -14.39
CA LYS A 8 14.45 -1.21 -12.95
C LYS A 8 13.00 -0.85 -12.63
N ASN A 9 12.43 0.14 -13.31
CA ASN A 9 11.04 0.52 -13.12
C ASN A 9 10.09 -0.59 -13.55
N ALA A 10 10.33 -1.21 -14.71
CA ALA A 10 9.54 -2.34 -15.19
C ALA A 10 9.68 -3.59 -14.28
N ALA A 11 10.88 -3.87 -13.79
CA ALA A 11 11.13 -4.99 -12.87
C ALA A 11 10.46 -4.79 -11.51
N GLN A 12 10.43 -3.55 -11.01
CA GLN A 12 9.66 -3.19 -9.81
C GLN A 12 8.15 -3.32 -10.05
N ASP A 13 7.65 -2.87 -11.21
CA ASP A 13 6.23 -2.98 -11.56
C ASP A 13 5.78 -4.44 -11.67
N VAL A 14 6.59 -5.28 -12.32
CA VAL A 14 6.35 -6.73 -12.45
C VAL A 14 6.45 -7.42 -11.09
N SER A 15 7.45 -7.09 -10.26
CA SER A 15 7.57 -7.67 -8.91
C SER A 15 6.41 -7.23 -8.01
N GLY A 16 5.97 -5.97 -8.13
CA GLY A 16 4.83 -5.43 -7.39
C GLY A 16 3.54 -6.13 -7.76
N LYS A 17 3.26 -6.25 -9.07
CA LYS A 17 2.11 -7.02 -9.58
C LYS A 17 2.18 -8.48 -9.20
N ALA A 18 3.35 -9.11 -9.26
CA ALA A 18 3.52 -10.50 -8.86
C ALA A 18 3.21 -10.68 -7.37
N LYS A 19 3.69 -9.79 -6.49
CA LYS A 19 3.36 -9.80 -5.06
C LYS A 19 1.88 -9.53 -4.79
N GLU A 20 1.28 -8.60 -5.52
CA GLU A 20 -0.15 -8.30 -5.38
C GLU A 20 -1.03 -9.47 -5.84
N THR A 21 -0.66 -10.11 -6.96
CA THR A 21 -1.40 -11.25 -7.51
C THR A 21 -1.20 -12.48 -6.62
N ALA A 22 0.02 -12.73 -6.14
CA ALA A 22 0.33 -13.79 -5.19
C ALA A 22 -0.38 -13.56 -3.85
N GLY A 23 -0.43 -12.34 -3.33
CA GLY A 23 -1.18 -12.02 -2.11
C GLY A 23 -2.70 -12.11 -2.28
N LYS A 24 -3.22 -11.84 -3.49
CA LYS A 24 -4.65 -11.99 -3.81
C LYS A 24 -5.08 -13.44 -4.03
N HIS A 25 -4.23 -14.30 -4.59
CA HIS A 25 -4.53 -15.71 -4.86
C HIS A 25 -4.03 -16.68 -3.79
N GLY A 26 -3.02 -16.30 -3.01
CA GLY A 26 -2.31 -17.17 -2.07
C GLY A 26 -2.91 -17.26 -0.67
N ASP A 27 -4.05 -16.59 -0.40
CA ASP A 27 -4.66 -16.56 0.94
C ASP A 27 -3.65 -16.15 2.03
N ASP A 28 -2.82 -15.13 1.73
CA ASP A 28 -1.94 -14.50 2.72
C ASP A 28 -2.80 -13.59 3.63
N GLU A 29 -3.55 -14.22 4.53
CA GLU A 29 -4.37 -13.58 5.57
C GLU A 29 -3.54 -12.56 6.37
N LYS A 30 -2.22 -12.73 6.40
CA LYS A 30 -1.25 -11.80 6.98
C LYS A 30 -1.11 -10.51 6.17
N LEU A 31 -1.01 -10.55 4.84
CA LEU A 31 -0.93 -9.36 3.99
C LEU A 31 -2.26 -8.59 3.96
N GLN A 32 -3.40 -9.31 3.94
CA GLN A 32 -4.71 -8.67 4.08
C GLN A 32 -4.89 -8.03 5.45
N ARG A 33 -4.50 -8.70 6.55
CA ARG A 33 -4.52 -8.10 7.90
C ARG A 33 -3.59 -6.90 8.05
N GLU A 34 -2.39 -6.94 7.48
CA GLU A 34 -1.46 -5.81 7.50
C GLU A 34 -2.07 -4.61 6.76
N GLY A 35 -2.63 -4.83 5.56
CA GLY A 35 -3.30 -3.79 4.79
C GLY A 35 -4.55 -3.22 5.49
N GLU A 36 -5.38 -4.07 6.09
CA GLU A 36 -6.58 -3.62 6.81
C GLU A 36 -6.21 -2.87 8.11
N GLY A 37 -5.15 -3.29 8.80
CA GLY A 37 -4.61 -2.59 9.96
C GLY A 37 -4.06 -1.20 9.62
N ASP A 38 -3.33 -1.09 8.50
CA ASP A 38 -2.80 0.19 8.02
C ASP A 38 -3.92 1.13 7.55
N GLN A 39 -4.92 0.61 6.85
CA GLN A 39 -6.13 1.35 6.46
C GLN A 39 -6.87 1.91 7.67
N LYS A 40 -7.07 1.10 8.72
CA LYS A 40 -7.73 1.55 9.96
C LYS A 40 -6.93 2.62 10.68
N LYS A 41 -5.60 2.45 10.78
CA LYS A 41 -4.72 3.48 11.36
C LYS A 41 -4.78 4.79 10.59
N ALA A 42 -4.69 4.72 9.26
CA ALA A 42 -4.77 5.89 8.40
C ALA A 42 -6.12 6.61 8.56
N SER A 43 -7.22 5.86 8.56
CA SER A 43 -8.56 6.42 8.74
C SER A 43 -8.73 7.08 10.11
N LEU A 44 -8.20 6.47 11.18
CA LEU A 44 -8.25 7.03 12.53
C LEU A 44 -7.42 8.31 12.64
N LYS A 45 -6.23 8.33 12.03
CA LYS A 45 -5.34 9.49 12.02
C LYS A 45 -5.97 10.66 11.26
N ASN A 46 -6.54 10.36 10.08
CA ASN A 46 -7.21 11.34 9.25
C ASN A 46 -8.48 11.89 9.92
N ALA A 47 -9.26 11.03 10.58
CA ALA A 47 -10.40 11.48 11.38
C ALA A 47 -9.97 12.38 12.56
N GLY A 48 -8.89 12.02 13.25
CA GLY A 48 -8.33 12.84 14.33
C GLY A 48 -7.81 14.20 13.84
N GLU A 49 -7.14 14.25 12.70
CA GLU A 49 -6.70 15.50 12.08
C GLU A 49 -7.89 16.35 11.60
N ASN A 50 -8.89 15.77 10.94
CA ASN A 50 -10.09 16.50 10.52
C ASN A 50 -10.86 17.10 11.71
N VAL A 51 -11.00 16.34 12.81
CA VAL A 51 -11.61 16.84 14.04
C VAL A 51 -10.77 17.99 14.59
N LYS A 52 -9.45 17.84 14.68
CA LYS A 52 -8.56 18.87 15.23
C LYS A 52 -8.52 20.14 14.40
N ASP A 53 -8.65 20.03 13.07
CA ASP A 53 -8.73 21.16 12.13
C ASP A 53 -10.09 21.87 12.24
N ALA A 54 -11.19 21.12 12.42
CA ALA A 54 -12.52 21.68 12.64
C ALA A 54 -12.68 22.40 14.01
N PHE A 55 -11.82 22.07 14.99
CA PHE A 55 -11.76 22.72 16.30
C PHE A 55 -10.70 23.84 16.39
N LYS A 56 -9.99 24.13 15.30
CA LYS A 56 -9.04 25.25 15.20
C LYS A 56 -9.72 26.48 14.58
#